data_AF-N1URV6-F1
#
_entry.id   AF-N1URV6-F1
#
_cell.length_a   1.000
_cell.length_b   1.000
_cell.length_c   1.000
_cell.angle_alpha   90.00
_cell.angle_beta   90.00
_cell.angle_gamma   90.00
#
_symmetry.space_group_name_H-M   'P 1'
#
loop_
_entity.id
_entity.type
_entity.pdbx_description
1 polymer ?
#
loop_
_entity_poly.entity_id
_entity_poly.type
_entity_poly.pdbx_seq_one_letter_code
_entity_poly.pdbx_strand_id
1 'polypeptide(L)' 'MRIEELLFSDQPFMIFDEGFHPFGKIIFRNPIKTIEVYHLDTLLTSLNEINVYIKQGYYVAGFISYEAGYFFPT' A
#
# COMPACT_ATOMS: atom_id res chain seq x y z
N MET A 1 10.30 7.70 -16.31
CA MET A 1 9.27 6.75 -16.78
C MET A 1 7.97 7.52 -16.88
N ARG A 2 7.30 7.45 -18.03
CA ARG A 2 6.02 8.13 -18.25
C ARG A 2 4.88 7.31 -17.61
N ILE A 3 3.79 7.97 -17.23
CA ILE A 3 2.61 7.27 -16.68
C ILE A 3 2.05 6.28 -17.71
N GLU A 4 2.12 6.62 -19.01
CA GLU A 4 1.73 5.70 -20.08
C GLU A 4 2.48 4.37 -19.99
N GLU A 5 3.80 4.39 -19.73
CA GLU A 5 4.63 3.18 -19.64
C GLU A 5 4.24 2.30 -18.45
N LEU A 6 3.74 2.88 -17.35
CA LEU A 6 3.20 2.13 -16.20
C LEU A 6 1.85 1.49 -16.52
N LEU A 7 0.96 2.24 -17.17
CA LEU A 7 -0.38 1.78 -17.54
C LEU A 7 -0.34 0.58 -18.50
N PHE A 8 0.71 0.49 -19.33
CA PHE A 8 0.94 -0.64 -20.23
C PHE A 8 1.89 -1.70 -19.67
N SER A 9 2.26 -1.61 -18.39
CA SER A 9 3.07 -2.64 -17.73
C SER A 9 2.18 -3.66 -17.01
N ASP A 10 2.59 -4.93 -17.01
CA ASP A 10 1.92 -6.00 -16.24
C ASP A 10 2.24 -5.94 -14.73
N GLN A 11 2.94 -4.89 -14.28
CA GLN A 11 3.40 -4.78 -12.89
C GLN A 11 2.41 -3.94 -12.07
N PRO A 12 2.04 -4.39 -10.86
CA PRO A 12 1.20 -3.60 -9.98
C PRO A 12 1.92 -2.32 -9.56
N PHE A 13 1.17 -1.21 -9.57
CA PHE A 13 1.67 0.10 -9.17
C PHE A 13 0.59 0.91 -8.47
N MET A 14 1.03 1.90 -7.68
CA MET A 14 0.17 2.89 -7.01
C MET A 14 0.78 4.28 -7.18
N ILE A 15 -0.04 5.24 -7.59
CA ILE A 15 0.38 6.63 -7.78
C ILE A 15 -0.34 7.50 -6.77
N PHE A 16 0.42 8.31 -6.04
CA PHE A 16 -0.09 9.38 -5.21
C PHE A 16 0.21 10.71 -5.89
N ASP A 17 -0.83 11.33 -6.44
CA ASP A 17 -0.78 12.58 -7.21
C ASP A 17 -1.60 13.68 -6.53
N GLU A 18 -1.46 13.81 -5.21
CA GLU A 18 -2.29 14.74 -4.44
C GLU A 18 -1.59 16.08 -4.14
N GLY A 19 -0.37 16.31 -4.62
CA GLY A 19 0.35 17.57 -4.38
C GLY A 19 0.74 17.85 -2.92
N PHE A 20 0.34 17.00 -1.96
CA PHE A 20 0.66 17.13 -0.54
C PHE A 20 2.07 16.64 -0.18
N HIS A 21 2.73 15.86 -1.04
CA HIS A 21 4.09 15.41 -0.77
C HIS A 21 5.11 16.45 -1.28
N PRO A 22 6.12 16.82 -0.48
CA PRO A 22 7.12 17.84 -0.86
C PRO A 22 7.94 17.50 -2.11
N PHE A 23 7.88 16.25 -2.58
CA PHE A 23 8.58 15.77 -3.78
C PHE A 23 7.66 15.64 -5.01
N GLY A 24 6.40 16.12 -4.92
CA GLY A 24 5.41 15.99 -5.97
C GLY A 24 4.80 14.58 -6.02
N LYS A 25 4.68 14.04 -7.23
CA LYS A 25 4.05 12.73 -7.46
C LYS A 25 4.92 11.60 -6.92
N ILE A 26 4.35 10.70 -6.12
CA ILE A 26 5.03 9.48 -5.68
C ILE A 26 4.46 8.29 -6.43
N ILE A 27 5.35 7.41 -6.88
CA ILE A 27 5.00 6.19 -7.59
C ILE A 27 5.61 5.00 -6.85
N PHE A 28 4.74 4.09 -6.41
CA PHE A 28 5.11 2.76 -5.92
C PHE A 28 4.90 1.74 -7.04
N ARG A 29 5.87 0.85 -7.25
CA ARG A 29 5.83 -0.20 -8.28
C ARG A 29 6.75 -1.34 -7.88
N ASN A 30 6.58 -2.51 -8.54
CA ASN A 30 7.40 -3.69 -8.29
C ASN A 30 7.45 -4.04 -6.79
N PRO A 31 6.30 -4.33 -6.17
CA PRO A 31 6.23 -4.61 -4.74
C PRO A 31 7.06 -5.85 -4.41
N ILE A 32 7.87 -5.77 -3.36
CA ILE A 32 8.56 -6.95 -2.83
C ILE A 32 7.58 -7.93 -2.17
N LYS A 33 6.42 -7.43 -1.73
CA LYS A 33 5.37 -8.16 -1.05
C LYS A 33 4.04 -7.39 -1.18
N THR A 34 2.98 -8.12 -1.47
CA THR A 34 1.60 -7.64 -1.36
C THR A 34 0.96 -8.33 -0.15
N ILE A 35 0.29 -7.57 0.71
CA ILE A 35 -0.41 -8.06 1.90
C ILE A 35 -1.88 -7.68 1.76
N GLU A 36 -2.75 -8.69 1.72
CA GLU A 36 -4.20 -8.53 1.57
C GLU A 36 -4.89 -9.23 2.74
N VAL A 37 -5.89 -8.57 3.33
CA VAL A 37 -6.60 -9.04 4.53
C VAL A 37 -8.09 -8.97 4.28
N TYR A 38 -8.75 -10.13 4.38
CA TYR A 38 -10.21 -10.25 4.22
C TYR A 38 -10.91 -10.76 5.49
N HIS A 39 -10.14 -11.13 6.52
CA HIS A 39 -10.65 -11.66 7.78
C HIS A 39 -9.98 -11.00 8.99
N LEU A 40 -10.78 -10.63 9.99
CA LEU A 40 -10.32 -9.84 11.14
C LEU A 40 -9.27 -10.57 12.00
N ASP A 41 -9.37 -11.89 12.11
CA ASP A 41 -8.43 -12.74 12.84
C ASP A 41 -7.00 -12.69 12.28
N THR A 42 -6.86 -12.42 10.98
CA THR A 42 -5.55 -12.27 10.31
C THR A 42 -4.99 -10.86 10.35
N LEU A 43 -5.80 -9.84 10.67
CA LEU A 43 -5.42 -8.43 10.61
C LEU A 43 -4.19 -8.11 11.46
N LEU A 44 -4.18 -8.55 12.72
CA LEU A 44 -3.07 -8.26 13.64
C LEU A 44 -1.74 -8.85 13.15
N THR A 45 -1.78 -10.09 12.64
CA THR A 45 -0.60 -10.75 12.08
C THR A 45 -0.10 -10.00 10.85
N SER A 46 -0.98 -9.58 9.96
CA SER A 46 -0.63 -8.81 8.76
C SER A 46 -0.06 -7.42 9.09
N LEU A 47 -0.61 -6.72 10.09
CA LEU A 47 -0.05 -5.45 10.57
C LEU A 47 1.34 -5.63 11.19
N ASN A 48 1.57 -6.73 11.91
CA ASN A 48 2.89 -7.07 12.42
C ASN A 48 3.89 -7.36 11.29
N GLU A 49 3.48 -8.04 10.22
CA GLU A 49 4.31 -8.27 9.04
C GLU A 49 4.69 -6.94 8.36
N ILE A 50 3.74 -6.02 8.17
CA ILE A 50 4.02 -4.66 7.67
C ILE A 50 5.07 -3.96 8.53
N ASN A 51 4.92 -4.02 9.86
CA ASN A 51 5.87 -3.41 10.78
C ASN A 51 7.29 -3.99 10.69
N VAL A 52 7.43 -5.28 10.37
CA VAL A 52 8.75 -5.89 10.13
C VAL A 52 9.41 -5.28 8.89
N TYR A 53 8.68 -5.15 7.78
CA TYR A 53 9.22 -4.54 6.56
C TYR A 53 9.57 -3.06 6.75
N ILE A 54 8.72 -2.30 7.45
CA ILE A 54 9.01 -0.89 7.76
C ILE A 54 10.32 -0.76 8.55
N LYS A 55 10.54 -1.61 9.56
CA LYS A 55 11.78 -1.62 10.35
C LYS A 55 13.03 -1.95 9.53
N GLN A 56 12.88 -2.63 8.40
CA GLN A 56 13.96 -2.93 7.46
C GLN A 56 14.22 -1.78 6.45
N GLY A 57 13.44 -0.71 6.50
CA GLY A 57 13.57 0.46 5.62
C GLY A 57 12.73 0.39 4.35
N TYR A 58 11.80 -0.58 4.24
CA TYR A 58 10.85 -0.61 3.14
C TYR A 58 9.70 0.37 3.36
N TYR A 59 9.10 0.79 2.26
CA TYR A 59 7.91 1.64 2.27
C TYR A 59 6.65 0.81 2.06
N VAL A 60 5.54 1.29 2.61
CA VAL A 60 4.20 0.71 2.42
C VAL A 60 3.33 1.70 1.65
N ALA A 61 2.54 1.17 0.72
CA ALA A 61 1.52 1.89 -0.02
C ALA A 61 0.32 0.99 -0.17
N GLY A 62 -0.87 1.50 0.15
CA GLY A 62 -2.07 0.70 0.22
C GLY A 62 -3.27 1.53 0.66
N PHE A 63 -4.39 0.85 0.82
CA PHE A 63 -5.63 1.41 1.34
C PHE A 63 -6.24 0.43 2.34
N ILE A 64 -7.12 0.94 3.19
CA ILE A 64 -8.04 0.15 4.01
C ILE A 64 -9.41 0.38 3.40
N SER A 65 -10.15 -0.70 3.10
CA SER A 65 -11.50 -0.55 2.54
C SER A 65 -12.43 0.11 3.56
N TYR A 66 -13.43 0.83 3.07
CA TYR A 66 -14.42 1.47 3.93
C TYR A 66 -15.12 0.45 4.84
N GLU A 67 -15.41 -0.73 4.31
CA GLU A 67 -16.07 -1.84 4.98
C GLU A 67 -15.24 -2.44 6.12
N ALA A 68 -13.91 -2.34 6.06
CA ALA A 68 -13.07 -2.76 7.18
C ALA A 68 -13.30 -1.89 8.42
N GLY A 69 -13.78 -0.65 8.24
CA GLY A 69 -14.14 0.27 9.31
C GLY A 69 -15.13 -0.29 10.32
N TYR A 70 -16.07 -1.16 9.88
CA TYR A 70 -17.06 -1.78 10.76
C TYR A 70 -16.47 -2.70 11.84
N PHE A 71 -15.21 -3.09 11.72
CA PHE A 71 -14.53 -3.97 12.66
C PHE A 71 -13.65 -3.23 13.68
N PHE A 72 -13.49 -1.91 13.54
CA PHE A 72 -12.73 -1.10 14.51
C PHE A 72 -13.69 -0.44 15.50
N PRO A 73 -13.40 -0.50 16.81
CA PRO A 73 -14.20 0.20 17.81
C PRO A 73 -14.10 1.71 17.63
N THR A 74 -15.24 2.39 17.73
CA THR A 74 -15.37 3.87 17.78
C THR A 74 -14.99 4.44 19.13
#